data_AF-A0A3P9HYZ2-F1
#
_entry.id   AF-A0A3P9HYZ2-F1
#
_cell.length_a   1.000
_cell.length_b   1.000
_cell.length_c   1.000
_cell.angle_alpha   90.00
_cell.angle_beta   90.00
_cell.angle_gamma   90.00
#
_symmetry.space_group_name_H-M   'P 1'
#
loop_
_entity.id
_entity.type
_entity.pdbx_description
1 polymer ?
#
loop_
_entity_poly.entity_id
_entity_poly.type
_entity_poly.pdbx_seq_one_letter_code
_entity_poly.pdbx_strand_id
1 'polypeptide(L)'
;SCAFLYRRHFTKEIDKISSQSEHGAPFEKRSSRISVTEFKDGLSALHFLDALQQHPNLLCPVLCHTEKQLTGLELERLFKPDFSPSGSNRRLLEGQTVGYWADYLLDCEEGQSPVTLEDVLMFATGLTSLPPSGLDPLPRLQFLDNSMYPMANTCLNTIKLPLLESYTLFKSQMDFGIQNSPGFGCS
;
A
#
# COMPACT_ATOMS: atom_id res chain seq x y z
N SER A 1 -18.77 18.68 -9.06
CA SER A 1 -19.84 18.28 -8.13
C SER A 1 -19.53 17.11 -7.20
N CYS A 2 -18.38 16.42 -7.28
CA CYS A 2 -18.03 15.33 -6.35
C CYS A 2 -17.38 15.82 -5.04
N ALA A 3 -16.55 16.87 -5.09
CA ALA A 3 -15.87 17.46 -3.92
C ALA A 3 -16.84 18.05 -2.86
N PHE A 4 -18.04 18.48 -3.27
CA PHE A 4 -19.06 18.99 -2.35
C PHE A 4 -19.77 17.89 -1.55
N LEU A 5 -19.87 16.68 -2.11
CA LEU A 5 -20.52 15.54 -1.44
C LEU A 5 -19.59 14.93 -0.37
N TYR A 6 -18.28 14.87 -0.65
CA TYR A 6 -17.29 14.34 0.29
C TYR A 6 -17.04 15.29 1.48
N ARG A 7 -16.95 16.61 1.22
CA ARG A 7 -16.91 17.64 2.27
C ARG A 7 -18.07 17.51 3.24
N ARG A 8 -19.27 17.20 2.72
CA ARG A 8 -20.49 17.01 3.50
C ARG A 8 -20.49 15.68 4.25
N HIS A 9 -19.77 14.65 3.81
CA HIS A 9 -19.73 13.34 4.48
C HIS A 9 -18.75 13.33 5.67
N PHE A 10 -17.57 13.95 5.53
CA PHE A 10 -16.60 14.08 6.62
C PHE A 10 -17.06 15.07 7.71
N THR A 11 -17.62 16.23 7.33
CA THR A 11 -18.27 17.12 8.31
C THR A 11 -19.49 16.47 8.95
N LYS A 12 -20.29 15.69 8.21
CA LYS A 12 -21.39 14.92 8.82
C LYS A 12 -20.91 13.85 9.78
N GLU A 13 -19.80 13.15 9.55
CA GLU A 13 -19.27 12.17 10.51
C GLU A 13 -18.75 12.88 11.78
N ILE A 14 -18.04 13.99 11.65
CA ILE A 14 -17.61 14.85 12.78
C ILE A 14 -18.82 15.45 13.52
N ASP A 15 -19.83 15.93 12.81
CA ASP A 15 -21.06 16.50 13.38
C ASP A 15 -21.95 15.43 14.00
N LYS A 16 -22.01 14.22 13.44
CA LYS A 16 -22.73 13.05 13.99
C LYS A 16 -22.03 12.50 15.23
N ILE A 17 -20.72 12.69 15.31
CA ILE A 17 -19.90 12.52 16.51
C ILE A 17 -20.14 13.67 17.53
N SER A 18 -20.68 14.82 17.11
CA SER A 18 -20.93 16.01 17.96
C SER A 18 -22.40 16.19 18.37
N SER A 19 -23.35 15.54 17.71
CA SER A 19 -24.81 15.75 17.86
C SER A 19 -25.57 14.62 18.56
N GLN A 20 -24.88 13.62 19.13
CA GLN A 20 -25.53 12.59 19.96
C GLN A 20 -25.64 13.03 21.43
N SER A 21 -26.34 14.12 21.68
CA SER A 21 -27.02 14.35 22.96
C SER A 21 -28.51 14.21 22.75
N GLU A 22 -29.15 13.51 23.69
CA GLU A 22 -30.59 13.46 23.97
C GLU A 22 -31.41 12.25 23.44
N HIS A 23 -31.99 11.56 24.42
CA HIS A 23 -33.11 10.60 24.43
C HIS A 23 -32.88 9.14 23.95
N GLY A 24 -32.68 8.27 24.95
CA GLY A 24 -33.15 6.88 25.11
C GLY A 24 -33.10 5.87 23.94
N ALA A 25 -32.13 4.94 23.97
CA ALA A 25 -32.18 3.64 23.25
C ALA A 25 -31.05 2.67 23.71
N PRO A 26 -31.13 1.35 23.42
CA PRO A 26 -30.59 0.24 24.24
C PRO A 26 -29.06 0.05 24.20
N PHE A 27 -28.59 -0.73 25.17
CA PHE A 27 -27.21 -1.08 25.59
C PHE A 27 -26.11 -1.12 24.50
N GLU A 28 -26.42 -1.56 23.28
CA GLU A 28 -25.50 -1.60 22.13
C GLU A 28 -25.03 -0.20 21.66
N LYS A 29 -25.88 0.83 21.77
CA LYS A 29 -25.52 2.23 21.49
C LYS A 29 -24.67 2.86 22.60
N ARG A 30 -24.66 2.28 23.81
CA ARG A 30 -23.92 2.84 24.95
C ARG A 30 -22.43 2.48 24.86
N SER A 31 -22.13 1.26 24.42
CA SER A 31 -20.75 0.79 24.23
C SER A 31 -19.99 1.56 23.15
N SER A 32 -20.62 1.82 22.00
CA SER A 32 -20.04 2.64 20.92
C SER A 32 -19.87 4.12 21.26
N ARG A 33 -20.67 4.66 22.18
CA ARG A 33 -20.52 6.04 22.67
C ARG A 33 -19.35 6.19 23.64
N ILE A 34 -19.11 5.19 24.47
CA ILE A 34 -17.97 5.17 25.39
C ILE A 34 -16.67 5.13 24.58
N SER A 35 -16.57 4.23 23.60
CA SER A 35 -15.36 4.12 22.76
C SER A 35 -15.05 5.39 21.95
N VAL A 36 -16.06 6.09 21.44
CA VAL A 36 -15.85 7.36 20.72
C VAL A 36 -15.46 8.50 21.66
N THR A 37 -16.00 8.52 22.88
CA THR A 37 -15.68 9.56 23.88
C THR A 37 -14.24 9.37 24.37
N GLU A 38 -13.87 8.16 24.75
CA GLU A 38 -12.49 7.82 25.17
C GLU A 38 -11.47 8.07 24.05
N PHE A 39 -11.84 7.79 22.79
CA PHE A 39 -11.00 8.11 21.64
C PHE A 39 -10.79 9.63 21.49
N LYS A 40 -11.86 10.44 21.61
CA LYS A 40 -11.75 11.90 21.60
C LYS A 40 -10.90 12.43 22.75
N ASP A 41 -11.08 11.90 23.95
CA ASP A 41 -10.29 12.29 25.12
C ASP A 41 -8.80 11.98 24.88
N GLY A 42 -8.51 10.81 24.29
CA GLY A 42 -7.16 10.44 23.84
C GLY A 42 -6.56 11.39 22.80
N LEU A 43 -7.34 11.79 21.78
CA LEU A 43 -6.89 12.79 20.78
C LEU A 43 -6.71 14.18 21.41
N SER A 44 -7.53 14.53 22.39
CA SER A 44 -7.48 15.81 23.10
C SER A 44 -6.26 15.90 24.01
N ALA A 45 -5.80 14.78 24.58
CA ALA A 45 -4.63 14.74 25.46
C ALA A 45 -3.34 15.27 24.81
N LEU A 46 -3.24 15.22 23.47
CA LEU A 46 -2.12 15.76 22.70
C LEU A 46 -2.50 16.98 21.85
N HIS A 47 -3.63 17.63 22.12
CA HIS A 47 -4.18 18.74 21.32
C HIS A 47 -4.42 18.39 19.83
N PHE A 48 -4.40 17.11 19.48
CA PHE A 48 -4.63 16.67 18.10
C PHE A 48 -6.07 16.91 17.67
N LEU A 49 -7.03 16.78 18.60
CA LEU A 49 -8.43 17.10 18.33
C LEU A 49 -8.63 18.57 17.93
N ASP A 50 -7.94 19.50 18.59
CA ASP A 50 -7.99 20.93 18.25
C ASP A 50 -7.41 21.18 16.86
N ALA A 51 -6.27 20.55 16.53
CA ALA A 51 -5.65 20.63 15.22
C ALA A 51 -6.56 20.07 14.10
N LEU A 52 -7.27 18.97 14.36
CA LEU A 52 -8.25 18.39 13.43
C LEU A 52 -9.39 19.37 13.11
N GLN A 53 -9.89 20.07 14.12
CA GLN A 53 -11.00 21.02 13.97
C GLN A 53 -10.55 22.31 13.27
N GLN A 54 -9.35 22.81 13.57
CA GLN A 54 -8.82 24.04 13.00
C GLN A 54 -8.29 23.87 11.57
N HIS A 55 -7.76 22.69 11.24
CA HIS A 55 -7.08 22.44 9.97
C HIS A 55 -7.55 21.16 9.24
N PRO A 56 -8.87 20.96 9.05
CA PRO A 56 -9.40 19.71 8.48
C PRO A 56 -8.90 19.47 7.05
N ASN A 57 -8.71 20.51 6.25
CA ASN A 57 -8.23 20.37 4.87
C ASN A 57 -6.75 19.95 4.79
N LEU A 58 -5.94 20.27 5.80
CA LEU A 58 -4.53 19.87 5.85
C LEU A 58 -4.36 18.41 6.31
N LEU A 59 -5.24 17.96 7.21
CA LEU A 59 -5.14 16.64 7.83
C LEU A 59 -5.93 15.56 7.10
N CYS A 60 -6.99 15.94 6.36
CA CYS A 60 -7.81 15.00 5.59
C CYS A 60 -6.98 14.13 4.61
N PRO A 61 -6.02 14.65 3.83
CA PRO A 61 -5.20 13.81 2.94
C PRO A 61 -4.31 12.79 3.67
N VAL A 62 -4.02 13.01 4.95
CA VAL A 62 -3.17 12.13 5.77
C VAL A 62 -3.99 11.08 6.51
N LEU A 63 -5.21 11.45 6.94
CA LEU A 63 -6.06 10.61 7.79
C LEU A 63 -7.18 9.90 7.01
N CYS A 64 -7.47 10.35 5.80
CA CYS A 64 -8.47 9.74 4.93
C CYS A 64 -7.80 9.04 3.76
N HIS A 65 -8.32 7.87 3.42
CA HIS A 65 -7.93 7.19 2.21
C HIS A 65 -8.26 8.06 1.00
N THR A 66 -7.27 8.28 0.15
CA THR A 66 -7.44 8.93 -1.15
C THR A 66 -7.21 7.87 -2.21
N GLU A 67 -8.21 7.62 -3.05
CA GLU A 67 -8.08 6.74 -4.21
C GLU A 67 -7.11 7.39 -5.21
N LYS A 68 -5.83 7.07 -5.08
CA LYS A 68 -4.82 7.35 -6.09
C LYS A 68 -4.44 6.02 -6.72
N GLN A 69 -4.75 5.86 -8.01
CA GLN A 69 -4.32 4.70 -8.77
C GLN A 69 -2.78 4.66 -8.82
N LEU A 70 -2.22 3.54 -8.41
CA LEU A 70 -0.80 3.26 -8.53
C LEU A 70 -0.47 2.98 -10.00
N THR A 71 0.64 3.51 -10.50
CA THR A 71 1.13 3.20 -11.85
C THR A 71 2.35 2.28 -11.80
N GLY A 72 2.58 1.50 -12.85
CA GLY A 72 3.73 0.64 -13.00
C GLY A 72 5.02 1.44 -12.94
N LEU A 73 5.06 2.62 -13.56
CA LEU A 73 6.22 3.53 -13.50
C LEU A 73 6.50 4.03 -12.07
N GLU A 74 5.48 4.26 -11.26
CA GLU A 74 5.68 4.64 -9.85
C GLU A 74 6.28 3.49 -9.05
N LEU A 75 5.78 2.26 -9.23
CA LEU A 75 6.34 1.06 -8.60
C LEU A 75 7.78 0.78 -9.07
N GLU A 76 8.04 0.87 -10.37
CA GLU A 76 9.37 0.70 -10.95
C GLU A 76 10.37 1.67 -10.30
N ARG A 77 9.98 2.95 -10.16
CA ARG A 77 10.82 3.96 -9.53
C ARG A 77 10.98 3.76 -8.03
N LEU A 78 9.97 3.21 -7.37
CA LEU A 78 9.94 2.99 -5.93
C LEU A 78 10.94 1.89 -5.52
N PHE A 79 11.00 0.78 -6.26
CA PHE A 79 11.87 -0.35 -5.94
C PHE A 79 13.25 -0.19 -6.56
N LYS A 80 14.26 0.14 -5.74
CA LYS A 80 15.63 0.34 -6.23
C LYS A 80 16.40 -0.98 -6.32
N PRO A 81 17.00 -1.32 -7.48
CA PRO A 81 17.78 -2.54 -7.63
C PRO A 81 19.12 -2.47 -6.89
N ASP A 82 19.40 -3.52 -6.11
CA ASP A 82 20.68 -3.77 -5.45
C ASP A 82 21.52 -4.68 -6.34
N PHE A 83 22.25 -4.07 -7.28
CA PHE A 83 23.06 -4.81 -8.23
C PHE A 83 24.35 -5.39 -7.62
N SER A 84 24.76 -6.55 -8.11
CA SER A 84 26.12 -7.08 -7.97
C SER A 84 27.17 -6.12 -8.56
N PRO A 85 28.47 -6.23 -8.24
CA PRO A 85 29.51 -5.34 -8.79
C PRO A 85 29.50 -5.25 -10.32
N SER A 86 29.79 -4.05 -10.84
CA SER A 86 29.90 -3.80 -12.29
C SER A 86 30.93 -4.73 -12.94
N GLY A 87 30.60 -5.27 -14.11
CA GLY A 87 31.47 -6.17 -14.87
C GLY A 87 31.41 -7.65 -14.46
N SER A 88 30.63 -8.00 -13.43
CA SER A 88 30.36 -9.42 -13.13
C SER A 88 29.41 -10.04 -14.17
N ASN A 89 29.52 -11.36 -14.40
CA ASN A 89 28.57 -12.09 -15.25
C ASN A 89 27.12 -11.94 -14.74
N ARG A 90 26.97 -11.83 -13.42
CA ARG A 90 25.69 -11.66 -12.74
C ARG A 90 25.03 -10.33 -13.08
N ARG A 91 25.81 -9.24 -13.19
CA ARG A 91 25.29 -7.90 -13.48
C ARG A 91 24.47 -7.84 -14.77
N LEU A 92 24.86 -8.60 -15.80
CA LEU A 92 24.13 -8.64 -17.07
C LEU A 92 22.74 -9.26 -16.90
N LEU A 93 22.68 -10.40 -16.19
CA LEU A 93 21.41 -11.08 -15.89
C LEU A 93 20.50 -10.22 -15.03
N GLU A 94 21.05 -9.58 -13.99
CA GLU A 94 20.29 -8.66 -13.14
C GLU A 94 19.70 -7.49 -13.93
N GLY A 95 20.48 -6.91 -14.86
CA GLY A 95 19.99 -5.84 -15.74
C GLY A 95 18.85 -6.29 -16.65
N GLN A 96 18.93 -7.50 -17.21
CA GLN A 96 17.85 -8.09 -17.99
C GLN A 96 16.61 -8.34 -17.14
N THR A 97 16.77 -8.87 -15.92
CA THR A 97 15.66 -9.09 -14.98
C THR A 97 15.00 -7.79 -14.54
N VAL A 98 15.73 -6.68 -14.43
CA VAL A 98 15.13 -5.35 -14.21
C VAL A 98 14.29 -4.91 -15.41
N GLY A 99 14.70 -5.23 -16.64
CA GLY A 99 13.86 -5.03 -17.83
C GLY A 99 12.56 -5.83 -17.74
N TYR A 100 12.64 -7.12 -17.41
CA TYR A 100 11.46 -7.96 -17.20
C TYR A 100 10.55 -7.46 -16.09
N TRP A 101 11.10 -6.88 -15.03
CA TRP A 101 10.34 -6.25 -13.97
C TRP A 101 9.52 -5.05 -14.47
N ALA A 102 10.12 -4.16 -15.27
CA ALA A 102 9.41 -3.03 -15.84
C ALA A 102 8.28 -3.48 -16.78
N ASP A 103 8.55 -4.45 -17.66
CA ASP A 103 7.54 -5.01 -18.57
C ASP A 103 6.40 -5.71 -17.80
N TYR A 104 6.74 -6.42 -16.72
CA TYR A 104 5.76 -7.08 -15.86
C TYR A 104 4.83 -6.10 -15.16
N LEU A 105 5.37 -4.99 -14.63
CA LEU A 105 4.55 -3.95 -14.02
C LEU A 105 3.62 -3.28 -15.04
N LEU A 106 4.08 -3.08 -16.27
CA LEU A 106 3.22 -2.57 -17.35
C LEU A 106 2.09 -3.56 -17.67
N ASP A 107 2.39 -4.85 -17.79
CA ASP A 107 1.38 -5.89 -17.99
C ASP A 107 0.34 -5.93 -16.84
N CYS A 108 0.77 -5.75 -15.59
CA CYS A 108 -0.13 -5.63 -14.45
C CYS A 108 -1.03 -4.38 -14.54
N GLU A 109 -0.47 -3.23 -14.93
CA GLU A 109 -1.21 -1.97 -15.11
C GLU A 109 -2.26 -2.07 -16.22
N GLU A 110 -1.92 -2.73 -17.34
CA GLU A 110 -2.78 -2.90 -18.51
C GLU A 110 -3.77 -4.08 -18.39
N GLY A 111 -3.77 -4.78 -17.25
CA GLY A 111 -4.63 -5.95 -17.02
C GLY A 111 -4.27 -7.16 -17.89
N GLN A 112 -3.04 -7.25 -18.36
CA GLN A 112 -2.48 -8.39 -19.11
C GLN A 112 -1.88 -9.46 -18.18
N SER A 113 -1.85 -9.23 -16.87
CA SER A 113 -1.53 -10.21 -15.84
C SER A 113 -2.75 -10.40 -14.91
N PRO A 114 -2.94 -11.59 -14.31
CA PRO A 114 -3.94 -11.80 -13.27
C PRO A 114 -3.54 -11.16 -11.92
N VAL A 115 -2.34 -10.61 -11.80
CA VAL A 115 -1.82 -9.85 -10.64
C VAL A 115 -1.94 -8.36 -10.92
N THR A 116 -2.46 -7.61 -9.94
CA THR A 116 -2.55 -6.13 -10.00
C THR A 116 -1.32 -5.46 -9.41
N LEU A 117 -1.16 -4.15 -9.64
CA LEU A 117 -0.09 -3.37 -9.00
C LEU A 117 -0.24 -3.33 -7.47
N GLU A 118 -1.47 -3.33 -6.98
CA GLU A 118 -1.80 -3.41 -5.55
C GLU A 118 -1.38 -4.77 -4.96
N ASP A 119 -1.56 -5.87 -5.70
CA ASP A 119 -1.09 -7.20 -5.27
C ASP A 119 0.45 -7.24 -5.19
N VAL A 120 1.14 -6.63 -6.15
CA VAL A 120 2.60 -6.49 -6.12
C VAL A 120 3.06 -5.68 -4.90
N LEU A 121 2.40 -4.56 -4.62
CA LEU A 121 2.71 -3.72 -3.46
C LEU A 121 2.45 -4.48 -2.15
N MET A 122 1.32 -5.16 -2.06
CA MET A 122 0.93 -6.00 -0.91
C MET A 122 1.96 -7.11 -0.68
N PHE A 123 2.37 -7.81 -1.74
CA PHE A 123 3.37 -8.86 -1.66
C PHE A 123 4.69 -8.34 -1.08
N ALA A 124 5.16 -7.19 -1.55
CA ALA A 124 6.47 -6.66 -1.17
C ALA A 124 6.49 -5.91 0.17
N THR A 125 5.38 -5.29 0.58
CA THR A 125 5.33 -4.34 1.71
C THR A 125 4.24 -4.64 2.74
N GLY A 126 3.29 -5.51 2.43
CA GLY A 126 2.10 -5.76 3.26
C GLY A 126 1.05 -4.64 3.20
N LEU A 127 1.16 -3.70 2.24
CA LEU A 127 0.27 -2.56 2.10
C LEU A 127 -0.48 -2.61 0.77
N THR A 128 -1.76 -2.23 0.77
CA THR A 128 -2.58 -2.10 -0.44
C THR A 128 -2.45 -0.73 -1.12
N SER A 129 -1.82 0.25 -0.46
CA SER A 129 -1.61 1.59 -0.99
C SER A 129 -0.38 2.25 -0.35
N LEU A 130 0.22 3.20 -1.06
CA LEU A 130 1.37 3.93 -0.54
C LEU A 130 0.94 4.94 0.54
N PRO A 131 1.57 4.93 1.73
CA PRO A 131 1.26 5.91 2.75
C PRO A 131 1.71 7.31 2.30
N PRO A 132 1.03 8.39 2.73
CA PRO A 132 1.42 9.77 2.40
C PRO A 132 2.85 10.13 2.85
N SER A 133 3.35 9.47 3.90
CA SER A 133 4.72 9.63 4.41
C SER A 133 5.79 8.95 3.55
N GLY A 134 5.40 8.11 2.58
CA GLY A 134 6.29 7.15 1.95
C GLY A 134 6.66 5.97 2.85
N LEU A 135 7.49 5.07 2.32
CA LEU A 135 7.89 3.83 2.98
C LEU A 135 9.27 3.97 3.63
N ASP A 136 9.39 3.48 4.87
CA ASP A 136 10.65 3.35 5.61
C ASP A 136 10.71 1.95 6.24
N PRO A 137 11.70 1.11 5.88
CA PRO A 137 12.83 1.38 4.98
C PRO A 137 12.42 1.56 3.51
N LEU A 138 13.24 2.27 2.74
CA LEU A 138 13.00 2.47 1.31
C LEU A 138 12.98 1.12 0.55
N PRO A 139 12.03 0.91 -0.38
CA PRO A 139 11.89 -0.38 -1.04
C PRO A 139 13.07 -0.78 -1.93
N ARG A 140 13.36 -2.08 -1.95
CA ARG A 140 14.52 -2.65 -2.65
C ARG A 140 14.15 -3.81 -3.55
N LEU A 141 14.87 -3.92 -4.65
CA LEU A 141 14.81 -5.04 -5.56
C LEU A 141 16.14 -5.80 -5.47
N GLN A 142 16.05 -7.09 -5.16
CA GLN A 142 17.19 -8.01 -5.10
C GLN A 142 16.99 -9.17 -6.07
N PHE A 143 18.01 -10.01 -6.23
CA PHE A 143 18.03 -11.05 -7.25
C PHE A 143 18.32 -12.43 -6.66
N LEU A 144 17.66 -13.46 -7.20
CA LEU A 144 17.76 -14.86 -6.77
C LEU A 144 18.35 -15.71 -7.89
N ASP A 145 19.50 -16.34 -7.65
CA ASP A 145 20.18 -17.16 -8.67
C ASP A 145 19.55 -18.54 -8.89
N ASN A 146 18.88 -19.09 -7.87
CA ASN A 146 18.41 -20.49 -7.86
C ASN A 146 16.97 -20.61 -7.32
N SER A 147 16.12 -19.63 -7.61
CA SER A 147 14.70 -19.68 -7.25
C SER A 147 13.86 -19.57 -8.50
N MET A 148 12.81 -20.38 -8.57
CA MET A 148 11.79 -20.27 -9.62
C MET A 148 10.74 -19.22 -9.30
N TYR A 149 10.63 -18.73 -8.07
CA TYR A 149 9.56 -17.84 -7.63
C TYR A 149 10.13 -16.57 -6.99
N PRO A 150 9.39 -15.45 -7.04
CA PRO A 150 9.75 -14.28 -6.26
C PRO A 150 9.67 -14.57 -4.76
N MET A 151 10.44 -13.79 -3.98
CA MET A 151 10.32 -13.76 -2.53
C MET A 151 10.17 -12.33 -2.05
N ALA A 152 9.46 -12.13 -0.95
CA ALA A 152 9.33 -10.83 -0.31
C ALA A 152 9.91 -10.85 1.11
N ASN A 153 10.42 -9.71 1.54
CA ASN A 153 10.64 -9.38 2.94
C ASN A 153 9.90 -8.08 3.23
N THR A 154 8.67 -8.20 3.72
CA THR A 154 7.76 -7.08 4.00
C THR A 154 8.32 -6.14 5.06
N CYS A 155 9.02 -6.65 6.08
CA CYS A 155 9.69 -5.82 7.08
C CYS A 155 10.77 -4.90 6.49
N LEU A 156 11.35 -5.29 5.35
CA LEU A 156 12.39 -4.52 4.65
C LEU A 156 11.90 -3.90 3.33
N ASN A 157 10.60 -3.96 3.05
CA ASN A 157 10.02 -3.53 1.78
C ASN A 157 10.81 -4.07 0.55
N THR A 158 11.25 -5.32 0.63
CA THR A 158 12.15 -5.91 -0.38
C THR A 158 11.43 -6.97 -1.19
N ILE A 159 11.49 -6.86 -2.50
CA ILE A 159 11.17 -7.94 -3.43
C ILE A 159 12.45 -8.55 -4.00
N LYS A 160 12.51 -9.88 -4.06
CA LYS A 160 13.62 -10.63 -4.65
C LYS A 160 13.13 -11.32 -5.91
N LEU A 161 13.69 -10.93 -7.04
CA LEU A 161 13.30 -11.41 -8.36
C LEU A 161 14.11 -12.65 -8.76
N PRO A 162 13.46 -13.68 -9.33
CA PRO A 162 14.17 -14.84 -9.88
C PRO A 162 14.90 -14.45 -11.17
N LEU A 163 16.17 -14.86 -11.29
CA LEU A 163 16.95 -14.69 -12.51
C LEU A 163 16.55 -15.79 -13.51
N LEU A 164 15.65 -15.46 -14.44
CA LEU A 164 15.06 -16.40 -15.40
C LEU A 164 15.43 -16.05 -16.84
N GLU A 165 15.44 -17.06 -17.71
CA GLU A 165 15.96 -16.96 -19.08
C GLU A 165 15.07 -16.18 -20.06
N SER A 166 13.77 -16.06 -19.77
CA SER A 166 12.81 -15.39 -20.65
C SER A 166 11.76 -14.61 -19.87
N TYR A 167 11.21 -13.56 -20.49
CA TYR A 167 10.11 -12.78 -19.93
C TYR A 167 8.87 -13.63 -19.66
N THR A 168 8.48 -14.52 -20.60
CA THR A 168 7.29 -15.36 -20.44
C THR A 168 7.38 -16.25 -19.20
N LEU A 169 8.53 -16.88 -18.98
CA LEU A 169 8.78 -17.68 -17.79
C LEU A 169 8.82 -16.79 -16.55
N PHE A 170 9.51 -15.64 -16.61
CA PHE A 170 9.53 -14.68 -15.51
C PHE A 170 8.12 -14.29 -15.08
N LYS A 171 7.29 -13.84 -16.02
CA LYS A 171 5.90 -13.44 -15.77
C LYS A 171 5.08 -14.56 -15.15
N SER A 172 5.07 -15.77 -15.73
CA SER A 172 4.26 -16.87 -15.19
C SER A 172 4.65 -17.25 -13.77
N GLN A 173 5.94 -17.17 -13.46
CA GLN A 173 6.47 -17.46 -12.13
C GLN A 173 6.20 -16.34 -11.12
N MET A 174 6.24 -15.09 -11.56
CA MET A 174 5.84 -13.93 -10.75
C MET A 174 4.36 -14.02 -10.39
N ASP A 175 3.49 -14.25 -11.38
CA ASP A 175 2.04 -14.41 -11.20
C ASP A 175 1.75 -15.51 -10.19
N PHE A 176 2.30 -16.70 -10.41
CA PHE A 176 2.10 -17.83 -9.50
C PHE A 176 2.61 -17.52 -8.09
N GLY A 177 3.82 -16.96 -7.97
CA GLY A 177 4.45 -16.70 -6.68
C GLY A 177 3.68 -15.67 -5.83
N ILE A 178 3.19 -14.61 -6.47
CA ILE A 178 2.42 -13.56 -5.79
C ILE A 178 1.04 -14.09 -5.40
N GLN A 179 0.30 -14.73 -6.31
CA GLN A 179 -1.04 -15.23 -6.04
C GLN A 179 -1.09 -16.34 -4.97
N ASN A 180 -0.03 -17.14 -4.87
CA ASN A 180 0.06 -18.23 -3.87
C ASN A 180 0.85 -17.82 -2.62
N SER A 181 1.24 -16.56 -2.51
CA SER A 181 1.76 -16.05 -1.25
C SER A 181 0.59 -15.91 -0.26
N PRO A 182 0.69 -16.47 0.96
CA PRO A 182 -0.30 -16.22 2.00
C PRO A 182 -0.18 -14.74 2.41
N GLY A 183 -0.91 -13.86 1.72
CA GLY A 183 -1.06 -12.47 2.14
C GLY A 183 -1.67 -12.41 3.54
N PHE A 184 -1.24 -11.46 4.35
CA PHE A 184 -1.91 -11.17 5.60
C PHE A 184 -3.32 -10.62 5.29
N GLY A 185 -4.30 -11.54 5.28
CA GLY A 185 -5.74 -11.33 5.48
C GLY A 185 -6.42 -10.20 4.71
N CYS A 186 -7.00 -10.50 3.55
CA CYS A 186 -8.25 -9.90 3.08
C CYS A 186 -8.95 -10.94 2.18
N SER A 187 -9.75 -11.81 2.81
CA SER A 187 -10.76 -12.66 2.17
C SER A 187 -12.11 -11.96 2.17
#